data_AF-A0A3M1CTE9-F1
#
_entry.id   AF-A0A3M1CTE9-F1
#
_cell.length_a   1.000
_cell.length_b   1.000
_cell.length_c   1.000
_cell.angle_alpha   90.00
_cell.angle_beta   90.00
_cell.angle_gamma   90.00
#
_symmetry.space_group_name_H-M   'P 1'
#
loop_
_entity.id
_entity.type
_entity.pdbx_description
1 polymer ?
#
loop_
_entity_poly.entity_id
_entity_poly.type
_entity_poly.pdbx_seq_one_letter_code
_entity_poly.pdbx_strand_id
1 'polypeptide(L)'
;MRLSPLLLAAAAALSAGCTDYEYSELTVVDLFQQGGVGQVSDILYVVDDSASMAEERGRLLDNFDAFTEVLEDTRVDFQLGVVTTDATRGAGLVALLDDDTDDLAANFLAAIDVGDDGGRIEQGLSQALSAINPSVNPGFLRMGAELHVVVVSDEDDQSPQTPEFYTHEIQALTGVDRATIHGIVGDLPAGCVAGSTAASPGPRYLEAIETTGGLSTSICAADYREMLRRVGLEVANWNDTFLLSRLPVPDTIEVHVDDVAIPQRDEDGWTWSAGDNAIRFHGRSIPRPGMEIRVDYVPDQGEQLDTGTHDTGIRDTSIHDTGIHDTGAGAG
;
A
#
# COMPACT_ATOMS: atom_id res chain seq x y z
N MET A 1 74.35 49.24 -36.64
CA MET A 1 73.16 50.07 -36.95
C MET A 1 72.15 49.88 -35.83
N ARG A 2 71.87 50.95 -35.06
CA ARG A 2 70.63 51.22 -34.27
C ARG A 2 70.21 50.17 -33.20
N LEU A 3 69.81 50.46 -31.97
CA LEU A 3 69.56 51.65 -31.13
C LEU A 3 69.36 51.08 -29.69
N SER A 4 69.79 51.79 -28.64
CA SER A 4 69.49 51.51 -27.22
C SER A 4 68.03 51.89 -26.85
N PRO A 5 67.67 52.08 -25.56
CA PRO A 5 67.30 51.15 -24.47
C PRO A 5 65.86 51.43 -23.95
N LEU A 6 65.32 50.72 -22.94
CA LEU A 6 64.40 51.23 -21.88
C LEU A 6 63.95 50.06 -20.96
N LEU A 7 64.22 50.12 -19.64
CA LEU A 7 63.25 50.31 -18.53
C LEU A 7 61.96 49.46 -18.59
N LEU A 8 61.62 48.70 -17.53
CA LEU A 8 60.79 49.17 -16.41
C LEU A 8 60.27 48.02 -15.50
N ALA A 9 60.32 48.29 -14.18
CA ALA A 9 59.45 47.82 -13.08
C ALA A 9 59.09 46.34 -12.87
N ALA A 10 59.53 45.83 -11.71
CA ALA A 10 58.90 44.73 -11.01
C ALA A 10 57.55 45.17 -10.42
N ALA A 11 56.49 44.43 -10.74
CA ALA A 11 55.19 44.50 -10.06
C ALA A 11 54.91 43.12 -9.45
N ALA A 12 54.89 43.07 -8.11
CA ALA A 12 54.49 41.90 -7.36
C ALA A 12 52.97 41.74 -7.47
N ALA A 13 52.52 40.66 -8.11
CA ALA A 13 51.13 40.25 -8.13
C ALA A 13 50.83 39.43 -6.87
N LEU A 14 50.21 40.06 -5.87
CA LEU A 14 49.37 39.34 -4.90
C LEU A 14 48.03 39.11 -5.59
N SER A 15 47.82 37.91 -6.16
CA SER A 15 46.48 37.42 -6.46
C SER A 15 45.97 36.65 -5.25
N ALA A 16 45.00 37.24 -4.57
CA ALA A 16 44.19 36.59 -3.54
C ALA A 16 43.59 35.30 -4.10
N GLY A 17 43.75 34.19 -3.37
CA GLY A 17 42.98 32.98 -3.60
C GLY A 17 41.53 33.23 -3.20
N CYS A 18 40.66 33.46 -4.18
CA CYS A 18 39.23 33.25 -4.00
C CYS A 18 39.01 31.74 -4.07
N THR A 19 38.91 31.10 -2.91
CA THR A 19 38.24 29.79 -2.81
C THR A 19 36.74 30.07 -2.89
N ASP A 20 36.16 29.96 -4.08
CA ASP A 20 34.71 29.81 -4.21
C ASP A 20 34.35 28.50 -3.48
N TYR A 21 33.77 28.63 -2.29
CA TYR A 21 33.03 27.55 -1.67
C TYR A 21 31.73 27.42 -2.47
N GLU A 22 31.79 26.63 -3.52
CA GLU A 22 30.59 26.12 -4.19
C GLU A 22 29.87 25.23 -3.17
N TYR A 23 28.93 25.83 -2.44
CA TYR A 23 27.98 25.11 -1.62
C TYR A 23 27.09 24.35 -2.62
N SER A 24 27.51 23.15 -3.01
CA SER A 24 26.57 22.23 -3.66
C SER A 24 25.50 21.97 -2.60
N GLU A 25 24.30 22.52 -2.79
CA GLU A 25 23.14 22.01 -2.06
C GLU A 25 23.15 20.50 -2.28
N LEU A 26 23.30 19.74 -1.20
CA LEU A 26 23.36 18.28 -1.28
C LEU A 26 21.97 17.78 -1.62
N THR A 27 21.63 17.78 -2.91
CA THR A 27 20.40 17.18 -3.41
C THR A 27 20.42 15.69 -3.08
N VAL A 28 19.35 15.22 -2.44
CA VAL A 28 19.03 13.81 -2.31
C VAL A 28 18.30 13.39 -3.57
N VAL A 29 18.64 12.18 -4.04
CA VAL A 29 17.91 11.52 -5.11
C VAL A 29 17.44 10.18 -4.55
N ASP A 30 16.14 10.06 -4.32
CA ASP A 30 15.51 8.78 -4.01
C ASP A 30 15.04 8.15 -5.33
N LEU A 31 15.37 6.88 -5.51
CA LEU A 31 14.95 6.08 -6.66
C LEU A 31 14.03 4.96 -6.16
N PHE A 32 12.84 4.91 -6.73
CA PHE A 32 11.89 3.83 -6.53
C PHE A 32 11.60 3.15 -7.85
N GLN A 33 11.18 1.90 -7.77
CA GLN A 33 10.61 1.19 -8.89
C GLN A 33 9.17 0.89 -8.53
N GLN A 34 8.24 1.21 -9.42
CA GLN A 34 6.87 0.76 -9.23
C GLN A 34 6.85 -0.76 -9.19
N GLY A 35 6.17 -1.31 -8.20
CA GLY A 35 5.95 -2.75 -8.05
C GLY A 35 5.20 -3.34 -9.25
N GLY A 36 5.03 -4.66 -9.25
CA GLY A 36 4.25 -5.34 -10.29
C GLY A 36 5.03 -5.87 -11.50
N VAL A 37 6.31 -5.50 -11.71
CA VAL A 37 7.11 -6.09 -12.82
C VAL A 37 7.41 -7.54 -12.57
N GLY A 38 6.88 -8.42 -13.41
CA GLY A 38 7.03 -9.87 -13.25
C GLY A 38 6.38 -10.39 -11.97
N GLN A 39 5.52 -9.57 -11.35
CA GLN A 39 4.64 -10.00 -10.27
C GLN A 39 3.59 -10.90 -10.87
N VAL A 40 3.49 -12.09 -10.30
CA VAL A 40 2.47 -13.07 -10.62
C VAL A 40 1.52 -13.08 -9.42
N SER A 41 0.21 -12.99 -9.65
CA SER A 41 -0.76 -12.95 -8.57
C SER A 41 -1.91 -13.91 -8.81
N ASP A 42 -2.22 -14.75 -7.84
CA ASP A 42 -3.33 -15.68 -7.89
C ASP A 42 -4.46 -15.15 -7.01
N ILE A 43 -5.67 -15.12 -7.54
CA ILE A 43 -6.85 -14.60 -6.88
C ILE A 43 -7.82 -15.76 -6.72
N LEU A 44 -8.27 -16.01 -5.50
CA LEU A 44 -9.33 -16.98 -5.24
C LEU A 44 -10.56 -16.28 -4.69
N TYR A 45 -11.65 -16.28 -5.45
CA TYR A 45 -12.95 -15.91 -4.93
C TYR A 45 -13.61 -17.13 -4.27
N VAL A 46 -14.00 -16.97 -3.02
CA VAL A 46 -14.78 -17.95 -2.25
C VAL A 46 -16.15 -17.33 -2.01
N VAL A 47 -17.16 -17.78 -2.75
CA VAL A 47 -18.48 -17.15 -2.78
C VAL A 47 -19.52 -18.07 -2.16
N ASP A 48 -20.25 -17.55 -1.18
CA ASP A 48 -21.39 -18.23 -0.61
C ASP A 48 -22.50 -18.39 -1.66
N ASP A 49 -22.90 -19.65 -1.88
CA ASP A 49 -23.89 -20.07 -2.89
C ASP A 49 -25.25 -20.42 -2.28
N SER A 50 -25.51 -19.98 -1.05
CA SER A 50 -26.80 -20.07 -0.40
C SER A 50 -27.84 -19.14 -1.05
N ALA A 51 -29.12 -19.48 -0.89
CA ALA A 51 -30.21 -18.70 -1.47
C ALA A 51 -30.38 -17.29 -0.90
N SER A 52 -29.86 -17.01 0.29
CA SER A 52 -29.91 -15.66 0.87
C SER A 52 -28.95 -14.68 0.17
N MET A 53 -27.90 -15.19 -0.47
CA MET A 53 -26.87 -14.40 -1.15
C MET A 53 -27.27 -13.84 -2.52
N ALA A 54 -28.51 -14.07 -2.98
CA ALA A 54 -28.93 -13.69 -4.32
C ALA A 54 -28.83 -12.17 -4.59
N GLU A 55 -29.17 -11.34 -3.60
CA GLU A 55 -29.09 -9.88 -3.75
C GLU A 55 -27.64 -9.38 -3.66
N GLU A 56 -26.85 -9.99 -2.77
CA GLU A 56 -25.44 -9.68 -2.51
C GLU A 56 -24.57 -10.05 -3.71
N ARG A 57 -24.86 -11.17 -4.36
CA ARG A 57 -24.25 -11.56 -5.64
C ARG A 57 -24.52 -10.51 -6.72
N GLY A 58 -25.75 -10.00 -6.80
CA GLY A 58 -26.09 -8.87 -7.67
C GLY A 58 -25.22 -7.64 -7.41
N ARG A 59 -25.02 -7.27 -6.14
CA ARG A 59 -24.15 -6.14 -5.77
C ARG A 59 -22.67 -6.43 -6.05
N LEU A 60 -22.19 -7.65 -5.83
CA LEU A 60 -20.81 -8.00 -6.18
C LEU A 60 -20.57 -7.76 -7.67
N LEU A 61 -21.50 -8.14 -8.52
CA LEU A 61 -21.45 -7.94 -9.97
C LEU A 61 -21.45 -6.47 -10.36
N ASP A 62 -22.36 -5.68 -9.79
CA ASP A 62 -22.48 -4.23 -10.07
C ASP A 62 -21.23 -3.43 -9.67
N ASN A 63 -20.33 -4.03 -8.88
CA ASN A 63 -19.11 -3.40 -8.39
C ASN A 63 -17.82 -4.09 -8.89
N PHE A 64 -17.93 -5.23 -9.58
CA PHE A 64 -16.78 -6.02 -10.03
C PHE A 64 -15.97 -5.29 -11.11
N ASP A 65 -16.61 -4.43 -11.91
CA ASP A 65 -15.93 -3.60 -12.91
C ASP A 65 -14.78 -2.77 -12.30
N ALA A 66 -14.93 -2.28 -11.07
CA ALA A 66 -13.86 -1.52 -10.40
C ALA A 66 -12.62 -2.37 -10.08
N PHE A 67 -12.78 -3.69 -9.93
CA PHE A 67 -11.66 -4.62 -9.79
C PHE A 67 -11.00 -4.87 -11.15
N THR A 68 -11.80 -5.20 -12.18
CA THR A 68 -11.28 -5.53 -13.51
C THR A 68 -10.61 -4.33 -14.18
N GLU A 69 -11.13 -3.11 -14.02
CA GLU A 69 -10.49 -1.88 -14.50
C GLU A 69 -9.05 -1.75 -13.99
N VAL A 70 -8.81 -2.08 -12.71
CA VAL A 70 -7.45 -2.04 -12.14
C VAL A 70 -6.55 -3.11 -12.75
N LEU A 71 -7.06 -4.34 -12.94
CA LEU A 71 -6.28 -5.41 -13.56
C LEU A 71 -5.90 -5.08 -15.00
N GLU A 72 -6.83 -4.50 -15.77
CA GLU A 72 -6.61 -4.06 -17.15
C GLU A 72 -5.60 -2.90 -17.24
N ASP A 73 -5.70 -1.92 -16.34
CA ASP A 73 -4.81 -0.76 -16.32
C ASP A 73 -3.39 -1.13 -15.90
N THR A 74 -3.25 -2.06 -14.97
CA THR A 74 -1.95 -2.52 -14.45
C THR A 74 -1.29 -3.54 -15.36
N ARG A 75 -2.08 -4.30 -16.13
CA ARG A 75 -1.62 -5.46 -16.91
C ARG A 75 -0.84 -6.46 -16.04
N VAL A 76 -1.34 -6.68 -14.82
CA VAL A 76 -0.78 -7.69 -13.92
C VAL A 76 -0.99 -9.08 -14.51
N ASP A 77 -0.01 -9.95 -14.35
CA ASP A 77 -0.10 -11.37 -14.70
C ASP A 77 -0.88 -12.11 -13.60
N PHE A 78 -2.17 -12.36 -13.82
CA PHE A 78 -3.05 -12.95 -12.82
C PHE A 78 -3.71 -14.25 -13.26
N GLN A 79 -4.05 -15.08 -12.26
CA GLN A 79 -5.02 -16.16 -12.41
C GLN A 79 -6.11 -15.97 -11.38
N LEU A 80 -7.37 -16.18 -11.78
CA LEU A 80 -8.54 -16.02 -10.94
C LEU A 80 -9.32 -17.34 -10.90
N GLY A 81 -9.34 -17.95 -9.72
CA GLY A 81 -10.17 -19.10 -9.40
C GLY A 81 -11.46 -18.68 -8.70
N VAL A 82 -12.54 -19.40 -8.96
CA VAL A 82 -13.79 -19.27 -8.20
C VAL A 82 -14.16 -20.62 -7.59
N VAL A 83 -14.44 -20.62 -6.29
CA VAL A 83 -15.02 -21.75 -5.56
C VAL A 83 -16.20 -21.26 -4.72
N THR A 84 -17.02 -22.20 -4.30
CA THR A 84 -18.11 -21.93 -3.38
C THR A 84 -17.72 -22.31 -1.96
N THR A 85 -18.50 -21.89 -0.97
CA THR A 85 -18.37 -22.30 0.43
C THR A 85 -18.89 -23.74 0.68
N ASP A 86 -19.69 -24.29 -0.23
CA ASP A 86 -20.28 -25.63 -0.11
C ASP A 86 -19.28 -26.75 -0.40
N ALA A 87 -18.72 -27.32 0.67
CA ALA A 87 -17.80 -28.44 0.60
C ALA A 87 -18.39 -29.73 -0.04
N THR A 88 -19.72 -29.84 -0.16
CA THR A 88 -20.37 -31.00 -0.78
C THR A 88 -20.28 -31.01 -2.30
N ARG A 89 -20.10 -29.83 -2.92
CA ARG A 89 -19.81 -29.67 -4.36
C ARG A 89 -18.37 -30.08 -4.72
N GLY A 90 -17.52 -30.25 -3.71
CA GLY A 90 -16.10 -30.52 -3.87
C GLY A 90 -15.31 -29.23 -4.13
N ALA A 91 -13.99 -29.31 -3.98
CA ALA A 91 -13.11 -28.14 -4.04
C ALA A 91 -12.53 -27.85 -5.44
N GLY A 92 -13.17 -28.36 -6.49
CA GLY A 92 -12.78 -28.06 -7.87
C GLY A 92 -13.15 -26.62 -8.22
N LEU A 93 -12.27 -25.91 -8.92
CA LEU A 93 -12.60 -24.56 -9.41
C LEU A 93 -13.83 -24.62 -10.33
N VAL A 94 -14.77 -23.72 -10.09
CA VAL A 94 -15.91 -23.47 -10.98
C VAL A 94 -15.41 -22.86 -12.29
N ALA A 95 -14.45 -21.94 -12.18
CA ALA A 95 -13.75 -21.33 -13.29
C ALA A 95 -12.29 -21.05 -12.91
N LEU A 96 -11.43 -21.08 -13.93
CA LEU A 96 -10.06 -20.57 -13.88
C LEU A 96 -9.93 -19.55 -15.02
N LEU A 97 -9.84 -18.28 -14.66
CA LEU A 97 -9.73 -17.13 -15.56
C LEU A 97 -8.32 -16.53 -15.42
N ASP A 98 -7.90 -15.73 -16.39
CA ASP A 98 -6.58 -15.10 -16.45
C ASP A 98 -6.61 -13.79 -17.26
N ASP A 99 -5.44 -13.17 -17.45
CA ASP A 99 -5.29 -11.91 -18.20
C ASP A 99 -5.57 -12.03 -19.70
N ASP A 100 -5.57 -13.25 -20.24
CA ASP A 100 -5.94 -13.56 -21.63
C ASP A 100 -7.45 -13.85 -21.80
N THR A 101 -8.22 -13.86 -20.71
CA THR A 101 -9.66 -14.15 -20.75
C THR A 101 -10.45 -13.00 -21.37
N ASP A 102 -11.05 -13.23 -22.54
CA ASP A 102 -11.99 -12.30 -23.17
C ASP A 102 -13.22 -12.06 -22.27
N ASP A 103 -13.61 -10.81 -22.05
CA ASP A 103 -14.77 -10.43 -21.23
C ASP A 103 -14.73 -11.08 -19.83
N LEU A 104 -13.68 -10.75 -19.08
CA LEU A 104 -13.42 -11.26 -17.73
C LEU A 104 -14.62 -11.10 -16.80
N ALA A 105 -15.32 -9.96 -16.86
CA ALA A 105 -16.49 -9.69 -16.04
C ALA A 105 -17.65 -10.66 -16.35
N ALA A 106 -17.96 -10.91 -17.63
CA ALA A 106 -19.02 -11.85 -17.99
C ALA A 106 -18.65 -13.31 -17.62
N ASN A 107 -17.39 -13.70 -17.74
CA ASN A 107 -16.94 -15.03 -17.33
C ASN A 107 -16.94 -15.21 -15.81
N PHE A 108 -16.54 -14.18 -15.07
CA PHE A 108 -16.66 -14.16 -13.62
C PHE A 108 -18.12 -14.25 -13.17
N LEU A 109 -19.02 -13.51 -13.82
CA LEU A 109 -20.46 -13.58 -13.58
C LEU A 109 -20.99 -15.01 -13.75
N ALA A 110 -20.63 -15.66 -14.86
CA ALA A 110 -21.02 -17.05 -15.10
C ALA A 110 -20.46 -18.00 -14.04
N ALA A 111 -19.27 -17.72 -13.50
CA ALA A 111 -18.62 -18.53 -12.48
C ALA A 111 -19.24 -18.41 -11.09
N ILE A 112 -19.88 -17.28 -10.76
CA ILE A 112 -20.55 -17.10 -9.45
C ILE A 112 -22.06 -17.42 -9.50
N ASP A 113 -22.63 -17.63 -10.70
CA ASP A 113 -24.03 -18.05 -10.90
C ASP A 113 -24.19 -19.59 -10.84
N VAL A 114 -23.72 -20.19 -9.75
CA VAL A 114 -23.68 -21.64 -9.53
C VAL A 114 -24.99 -22.24 -8.96
N GLY A 115 -26.06 -21.45 -8.96
CA GLY A 115 -27.34 -21.76 -8.31
C GLY A 115 -27.39 -21.33 -6.85
N ASP A 116 -28.51 -21.61 -6.20
CA ASP A 116 -28.85 -21.27 -4.80
C ASP A 116 -29.06 -22.51 -3.90
N ASP A 117 -28.73 -23.69 -4.42
CA ASP A 117 -28.83 -24.99 -3.73
C ASP A 117 -27.64 -25.25 -2.77
N GLY A 118 -26.98 -24.19 -2.28
CA GLY A 118 -25.89 -24.24 -1.28
C GLY A 118 -26.17 -25.18 -0.11
N GLY A 119 -25.14 -25.94 0.27
CA GLY A 119 -25.18 -26.80 1.46
C GLY A 119 -25.37 -25.97 2.73
N ARG A 120 -26.09 -26.50 3.73
CA ARG A 120 -26.39 -25.77 4.99
C ARG A 120 -25.17 -25.46 5.89
N ILE A 121 -23.96 -25.78 5.43
CA ILE A 121 -22.71 -25.67 6.20
C ILE A 121 -21.69 -25.01 5.30
N GLU A 122 -21.50 -23.72 5.50
CA GLU A 122 -20.60 -22.89 4.70
C GLU A 122 -19.16 -23.03 5.20
N GLN A 123 -18.29 -23.65 4.42
CA GLN A 123 -16.91 -23.96 4.82
C GLN A 123 -15.89 -23.19 3.98
N GLY A 124 -16.05 -21.88 3.86
CA GLY A 124 -15.24 -21.04 2.98
C GLY A 124 -13.72 -21.16 3.22
N LEU A 125 -13.27 -21.20 4.47
CA LEU A 125 -11.83 -21.35 4.78
C LEU A 125 -11.28 -22.73 4.38
N SER A 126 -12.06 -23.79 4.59
CA SER A 126 -11.74 -25.14 4.15
C SER A 126 -11.70 -25.24 2.61
N GLN A 127 -12.67 -24.60 1.95
CA GLN A 127 -12.72 -24.55 0.49
C GLN A 127 -11.55 -23.74 -0.07
N ALA A 128 -11.17 -22.62 0.55
CA ALA A 128 -9.99 -21.85 0.17
C ALA A 128 -8.71 -22.71 0.20
N LEU A 129 -8.44 -23.37 1.33
CA LEU A 129 -7.28 -24.24 1.48
C LEU A 129 -7.29 -25.41 0.48
N SER A 130 -8.46 -26.00 0.24
CA SER A 130 -8.61 -27.11 -0.70
C SER A 130 -8.42 -26.66 -2.15
N ALA A 131 -8.91 -25.46 -2.49
CA ALA A 131 -8.87 -24.91 -3.83
C ALA A 131 -7.43 -24.60 -4.27
N ILE A 132 -6.61 -24.06 -3.38
CA ILE A 132 -5.20 -23.73 -3.67
C ILE A 132 -4.29 -24.96 -3.72
N ASN A 133 -4.79 -26.14 -3.33
CA ASN A 133 -4.00 -27.37 -3.36
C ASN A 133 -3.79 -27.80 -4.83
N PRO A 134 -2.53 -27.87 -5.33
CA PRO A 134 -2.26 -28.27 -6.71
C PRO A 134 -2.69 -29.70 -7.05
N SER A 135 -2.91 -30.55 -6.05
CA SER A 135 -3.44 -31.91 -6.24
C SER A 135 -4.95 -31.92 -6.55
N VAL A 136 -5.66 -30.86 -6.15
CA VAL A 136 -7.09 -30.65 -6.40
C VAL A 136 -7.28 -29.83 -7.67
N ASN A 137 -6.62 -28.67 -7.74
CA ASN A 137 -6.68 -27.75 -8.88
C ASN A 137 -5.27 -27.54 -9.46
N PRO A 138 -4.80 -28.45 -10.32
CA PRO A 138 -3.50 -28.32 -10.94
C PRO A 138 -3.47 -27.08 -11.84
N GLY A 139 -2.49 -26.20 -11.62
CA GLY A 139 -2.29 -25.01 -12.44
C GLY A 139 -3.05 -23.76 -11.98
N PHE A 140 -3.69 -23.79 -10.81
CA PHE A 140 -4.21 -22.57 -10.17
C PHE A 140 -3.14 -21.85 -9.34
N LEU A 141 -2.62 -22.50 -8.29
CA LEU A 141 -1.59 -21.87 -7.46
C LEU A 141 -0.22 -21.94 -8.15
N ARG A 142 0.27 -20.81 -8.65
CA ARG A 142 1.52 -20.66 -9.39
C ARG A 142 2.70 -20.45 -8.44
N MET A 143 3.84 -20.99 -8.86
CA MET A 143 5.07 -20.88 -8.07
C MET A 143 5.51 -19.43 -7.96
N GLY A 144 5.60 -18.94 -6.73
CA GLY A 144 6.07 -17.59 -6.47
C GLY A 144 5.02 -16.50 -6.74
N ALA A 145 3.76 -16.86 -6.94
CA ALA A 145 2.68 -15.90 -6.99
C ALA A 145 2.30 -15.39 -5.58
N GLU A 146 1.79 -14.17 -5.51
CA GLU A 146 1.07 -13.66 -4.33
C GLU A 146 -0.36 -14.18 -4.38
N LEU A 147 -0.87 -14.72 -3.29
CA LEU A 147 -2.24 -15.24 -3.22
C LEU A 147 -3.16 -14.24 -2.53
N HIS A 148 -4.22 -13.83 -3.21
CA HIS A 148 -5.31 -13.04 -2.66
C HIS A 148 -6.59 -13.87 -2.61
N VAL A 149 -7.10 -14.15 -1.41
CA VAL A 149 -8.38 -14.85 -1.23
C VAL A 149 -9.44 -13.80 -0.92
N VAL A 150 -10.52 -13.72 -1.71
CA VAL A 150 -11.65 -12.82 -1.47
C VAL A 150 -12.86 -13.65 -1.07
N VAL A 151 -13.25 -13.57 0.19
CA VAL A 151 -14.45 -14.25 0.70
C VAL A 151 -15.66 -13.34 0.61
N VAL A 152 -16.78 -13.86 0.13
CA VAL A 152 -18.08 -13.16 0.08
C VAL A 152 -19.14 -14.07 0.70
N SER A 153 -19.67 -13.69 1.87
CA SER A 153 -20.54 -14.55 2.69
C SER A 153 -21.46 -13.72 3.61
N ASP A 154 -22.75 -14.07 3.69
CA ASP A 154 -23.71 -13.46 4.62
C ASP A 154 -23.79 -14.22 5.97
N GLU A 155 -23.04 -15.31 6.12
CA GLU A 155 -22.83 -15.98 7.40
C GLU A 155 -21.35 -16.23 7.73
N ASP A 156 -21.10 -16.77 8.94
CA ASP A 156 -19.76 -17.08 9.40
C ASP A 156 -19.25 -18.41 8.84
N ASP A 157 -17.93 -18.54 8.74
CA ASP A 157 -17.30 -19.78 8.35
C ASP A 157 -17.61 -20.92 9.34
N GLN A 158 -18.08 -22.05 8.85
CA GLN A 158 -18.37 -23.26 9.61
C GLN A 158 -17.33 -24.36 9.37
N SER A 159 -16.14 -23.99 8.89
CA SER A 159 -15.08 -24.94 8.58
C SER A 159 -14.60 -25.67 9.86
N PRO A 160 -14.24 -26.97 9.79
CA PRO A 160 -14.00 -27.80 10.98
C PRO A 160 -12.85 -27.35 11.91
N GLN A 161 -11.78 -26.76 11.37
CA GLN A 161 -10.62 -26.29 12.14
C GLN A 161 -10.75 -24.80 12.51
N THR A 162 -9.78 -24.24 13.23
CA THR A 162 -9.81 -22.81 13.61
C THR A 162 -9.37 -21.92 12.45
N PRO A 163 -9.69 -20.61 12.46
CA PRO A 163 -9.20 -19.69 11.43
C PRO A 163 -7.68 -19.68 11.37
N GLU A 164 -6.99 -19.74 12.51
CA GLU A 164 -5.52 -19.76 12.56
C GLU A 164 -4.92 -21.01 11.93
N PHE A 165 -5.62 -22.16 11.99
CA PHE A 165 -5.20 -23.34 11.24
C PHE A 165 -5.23 -23.07 9.74
N TYR A 166 -6.34 -22.53 9.22
CA TYR A 166 -6.49 -22.31 7.79
C TYR A 166 -5.53 -21.24 7.27
N THR A 167 -5.36 -20.13 7.98
CA THR A 167 -4.40 -19.08 7.59
C THR A 167 -2.98 -19.63 7.55
N HIS A 168 -2.57 -20.40 8.56
CA HIS A 168 -1.25 -21.02 8.60
C HIS A 168 -1.02 -22.01 7.45
N GLU A 169 -1.99 -22.89 7.17
CA GLU A 169 -1.85 -23.86 6.08
C GLU A 169 -1.84 -23.20 4.70
N ILE A 170 -2.64 -22.15 4.49
CA ILE A 170 -2.60 -21.36 3.26
C ILE A 170 -1.22 -20.72 3.09
N GLN A 171 -0.72 -20.03 4.12
CA GLN A 171 0.62 -19.43 4.14
C GLN A 171 1.76 -20.45 3.98
N ALA A 172 1.57 -21.69 4.47
CA ALA A 172 2.56 -22.75 4.28
C ALA A 172 2.66 -23.21 2.81
N LEU A 173 1.57 -23.12 2.05
CA LEU A 173 1.53 -23.47 0.63
C LEU A 173 2.05 -22.34 -0.27
N THR A 174 1.84 -21.08 0.11
CA THR A 174 2.16 -19.90 -0.72
C THR A 174 3.45 -19.18 -0.31
N GLY A 175 3.81 -19.25 0.97
CA GLY A 175 4.80 -18.40 1.63
C GLY A 175 4.13 -17.48 2.65
N VAL A 176 4.76 -17.31 3.83
CA VAL A 176 4.19 -16.62 5.00
C VAL A 176 3.69 -15.21 4.66
N ASP A 177 4.45 -14.47 3.87
CA ASP A 177 4.15 -13.09 3.50
C ASP A 177 3.48 -12.98 2.12
N ARG A 178 2.92 -14.09 1.61
CA ARG A 178 2.41 -14.21 0.23
C ARG A 178 0.95 -14.65 0.13
N ALA A 179 0.22 -14.59 1.23
CA ALA A 179 -1.21 -14.88 1.24
C ALA A 179 -1.95 -13.84 2.07
N THR A 180 -2.91 -13.21 1.43
CA THR A 180 -3.80 -12.22 2.05
C THR A 180 -5.25 -12.66 1.87
N ILE A 181 -6.02 -12.65 2.95
CA ILE A 181 -7.45 -12.97 2.93
C ILE A 181 -8.22 -11.66 3.12
N HIS A 182 -9.11 -11.37 2.19
CA HIS A 182 -10.03 -10.24 2.18
C HIS A 182 -11.47 -10.74 2.39
N GLY A 183 -12.38 -9.86 2.80
CA GLY A 183 -13.77 -10.25 3.04
C GLY A 183 -14.82 -9.18 2.78
N ILE A 184 -15.90 -9.59 2.12
CA ILE A 184 -17.18 -8.90 2.08
C ILE A 184 -18.13 -9.74 2.95
N VAL A 185 -18.19 -9.43 4.24
CA VAL A 185 -18.83 -10.28 5.26
C VAL A 185 -19.68 -9.45 6.24
N GLY A 186 -20.51 -10.11 7.04
CA GLY A 186 -21.34 -9.42 8.03
C GLY A 186 -20.55 -8.86 9.22
N ASP A 187 -20.94 -7.66 9.67
CA ASP A 187 -20.22 -6.88 10.68
C ASP A 187 -20.27 -7.50 12.09
N LEU A 188 -19.22 -7.27 12.89
CA LEU A 188 -19.27 -7.55 14.33
C LEU A 188 -20.00 -6.44 15.11
N PRO A 189 -20.60 -6.76 16.27
CA PRO A 189 -20.72 -8.09 16.87
C PRO A 189 -21.99 -8.86 16.47
N ALA A 190 -22.91 -8.23 15.75
CA ALA A 190 -24.29 -8.72 15.61
C ALA A 190 -24.74 -8.96 14.16
N GLY A 191 -23.82 -8.86 13.21
CA GLY A 191 -24.13 -8.85 11.79
C GLY A 191 -24.50 -7.45 11.31
N CYS A 192 -25.12 -7.38 10.14
CA CYS A 192 -25.54 -6.13 9.53
C CYS A 192 -26.92 -6.26 8.89
N VAL A 193 -27.61 -5.12 8.73
CA VAL A 193 -28.89 -5.03 8.00
C VAL A 193 -28.92 -3.71 7.22
N ALA A 194 -29.20 -3.78 5.92
CA ALA A 194 -29.41 -2.61 5.08
C ALA A 194 -30.45 -2.90 3.99
N GLY A 195 -31.61 -2.23 4.05
CA GLY A 195 -32.68 -2.48 3.09
C GLY A 195 -33.23 -3.91 3.20
N SER A 196 -33.15 -4.67 2.11
CA SER A 196 -33.51 -6.10 2.05
C SER A 196 -32.36 -7.05 2.42
N THR A 197 -31.13 -6.54 2.55
CA THR A 197 -29.96 -7.31 2.98
C THR A 197 -29.92 -7.47 4.48
N ALA A 198 -29.62 -8.69 4.92
CA ALA A 198 -29.18 -8.97 6.27
C ALA A 198 -28.10 -10.04 6.23
N ALA A 199 -27.11 -9.93 7.10
CA ALA A 199 -26.07 -10.93 7.28
C ALA A 199 -25.80 -11.17 8.76
N SER A 200 -25.48 -12.41 9.09
CA SER A 200 -24.93 -12.79 10.40
C SER A 200 -23.49 -12.27 10.52
N PRO A 201 -22.97 -12.05 11.74
CA PRO A 201 -21.57 -11.65 11.91
C PRO A 201 -20.66 -12.77 11.41
N GLY A 202 -19.55 -12.42 10.74
CA GLY A 202 -18.53 -13.37 10.26
C GLY A 202 -17.21 -13.33 11.04
N PRO A 203 -17.19 -13.61 12.36
CA PRO A 203 -15.98 -13.47 13.19
C PRO A 203 -14.80 -14.29 12.70
N ARG A 204 -15.01 -15.50 12.17
CA ARG A 204 -13.91 -16.38 11.74
C ARG A 204 -13.25 -15.86 10.46
N TYR A 205 -14.03 -15.31 9.53
CA TYR A 205 -13.48 -14.61 8.38
C TYR A 205 -12.72 -13.35 8.81
N LEU A 206 -13.31 -12.54 9.70
CA LEU A 206 -12.67 -11.31 10.18
C LEU A 206 -11.35 -11.57 10.91
N GLU A 207 -11.26 -12.65 11.69
CA GLU A 207 -10.02 -13.09 12.32
C GLU A 207 -8.95 -13.50 11.30
N ALA A 208 -9.34 -14.24 10.26
CA ALA A 208 -8.43 -14.62 9.18
C ALA A 208 -7.94 -13.41 8.36
N ILE A 209 -8.83 -12.45 8.11
CA ILE A 209 -8.52 -11.18 7.44
C ILE A 209 -7.52 -10.37 8.26
N GLU A 210 -7.78 -10.19 9.57
CA GLU A 210 -6.87 -9.46 10.46
C GLU A 210 -5.49 -10.14 10.54
N THR A 211 -5.47 -11.47 10.66
CA THR A 211 -4.23 -12.26 10.75
C THR A 211 -3.35 -12.10 9.51
N THR A 212 -3.96 -11.97 8.33
CA THR A 212 -3.26 -11.87 7.05
C THR A 212 -3.10 -10.43 6.56
N GLY A 213 -3.56 -9.44 7.34
CA GLY A 213 -3.47 -8.01 7.00
C GLY A 213 -4.39 -7.58 5.86
N GLY A 214 -5.43 -8.35 5.56
CA GLY A 214 -6.31 -8.09 4.43
C GLY A 214 -7.37 -7.02 4.67
N LEU A 215 -8.18 -6.81 3.64
CA LEU A 215 -9.22 -5.78 3.60
C LEU A 215 -10.58 -6.38 3.88
N SER A 216 -11.42 -5.66 4.62
CA SER A 216 -12.82 -6.02 4.79
C SER A 216 -13.78 -4.87 4.54
N THR A 217 -14.98 -5.21 4.09
CA THR A 217 -16.15 -4.33 4.05
C THR A 217 -17.40 -5.09 4.47
N SER A 218 -18.40 -4.35 4.94
CA SER A 218 -19.71 -4.92 5.28
C SER A 218 -20.39 -5.44 4.02
N ILE A 219 -20.88 -6.67 4.05
CA ILE A 219 -21.72 -7.20 2.96
C ILE A 219 -23.04 -6.40 2.81
N CYS A 220 -23.48 -5.70 3.85
CA CYS A 220 -24.62 -4.78 3.77
C CYS A 220 -24.25 -3.40 3.19
N ALA A 221 -22.99 -3.15 2.84
CA ALA A 221 -22.60 -1.90 2.21
C ALA A 221 -23.31 -1.72 0.87
N ALA A 222 -23.70 -0.48 0.56
CA ALA A 222 -24.37 -0.16 -0.69
C ALA A 222 -23.43 -0.24 -1.91
N ASP A 223 -22.11 -0.26 -1.68
CA ASP A 223 -21.08 -0.17 -2.70
C ASP A 223 -19.80 -0.88 -2.23
N TYR A 224 -19.23 -1.74 -3.07
CA TYR A 224 -17.97 -2.45 -2.80
C TYR A 224 -16.78 -1.92 -3.61
N ARG A 225 -16.99 -0.96 -4.53
CA ARG A 225 -15.98 -0.49 -5.50
C ARG A 225 -14.67 -0.09 -4.86
N GLU A 226 -14.69 0.67 -3.76
CA GLU A 226 -13.44 1.12 -3.14
C GLU A 226 -12.64 -0.04 -2.54
N MET A 227 -13.30 -1.02 -1.92
CA MET A 227 -12.63 -2.22 -1.41
C MET A 227 -12.07 -3.04 -2.56
N LEU A 228 -12.89 -3.32 -3.58
CA LEU A 228 -12.51 -4.12 -4.75
C LEU A 228 -11.36 -3.46 -5.54
N ARG A 229 -11.41 -2.14 -5.74
CA ARG A 229 -10.33 -1.37 -6.35
C ARG A 229 -9.03 -1.53 -5.55
N ARG A 230 -9.08 -1.44 -4.22
CA ARG A 230 -7.89 -1.63 -3.37
C ARG A 230 -7.35 -3.06 -3.42
N VAL A 231 -8.22 -4.08 -3.45
CA VAL A 231 -7.79 -5.46 -3.68
C VAL A 231 -7.09 -5.58 -5.04
N GLY A 232 -7.63 -4.97 -6.10
CA GLY A 232 -7.00 -4.93 -7.42
C GLY A 232 -5.61 -4.28 -7.40
N LEU A 233 -5.44 -3.19 -6.62
CA LEU A 233 -4.14 -2.55 -6.45
C LEU A 233 -3.14 -3.46 -5.73
N GLU A 234 -3.58 -4.16 -4.68
CA GLU A 234 -2.73 -5.11 -3.94
C GLU A 234 -2.33 -6.30 -4.83
N VAL A 235 -3.27 -6.88 -5.58
CA VAL A 235 -3.02 -7.91 -6.60
C VAL A 235 -1.96 -7.46 -7.59
N ALA A 236 -2.05 -6.21 -8.05
CA ALA A 236 -1.08 -5.65 -8.98
C ALA A 236 0.24 -5.21 -8.34
N ASN A 237 0.35 -5.27 -6.99
CA ASN A 237 1.42 -4.66 -6.20
C ASN A 237 1.68 -3.20 -6.64
N TRP A 238 0.58 -2.48 -6.89
CA TRP A 238 0.57 -1.16 -7.49
C TRP A 238 0.50 -0.10 -6.38
N ASN A 239 1.65 0.52 -6.07
CA ASN A 239 1.77 1.46 -4.96
C ASN A 239 1.52 2.90 -5.42
N ASP A 240 0.69 3.64 -4.68
CA ASP A 240 0.49 5.08 -4.88
C ASP A 240 1.42 5.94 -4.01
N THR A 241 2.10 5.34 -3.03
CA THR A 241 2.83 6.04 -1.97
C THR A 241 4.26 5.53 -1.83
N PHE A 242 5.23 6.44 -1.80
CA PHE A 242 6.67 6.15 -1.77
C PHE A 242 7.35 6.97 -0.66
N LEU A 243 7.92 6.27 0.32
CA LEU A 243 8.55 6.87 1.51
C LEU A 243 9.92 7.48 1.14
N LEU A 244 10.11 8.76 1.47
CA LEU A 244 11.38 9.45 1.26
C LEU A 244 12.39 9.06 2.33
N SER A 245 13.66 8.96 1.94
CA SER A 245 14.78 8.54 2.80
C SER A 245 15.16 9.59 3.84
N ARG A 246 14.83 10.85 3.58
CA ARG A 246 15.05 12.03 4.45
C ARG A 246 13.89 13.00 4.35
N LEU A 247 13.70 13.83 5.38
CA LEU A 247 12.73 14.94 5.34
C LEU A 247 13.17 15.96 4.27
N PRO A 248 12.33 16.30 3.29
CA PRO A 248 12.64 17.30 2.27
C PRO A 248 12.31 18.73 2.73
N VAL A 249 12.97 19.72 2.13
CA VAL A 249 12.45 21.09 2.05
C VAL A 249 11.33 21.09 0.99
N PRO A 250 10.07 21.38 1.34
CA PRO A 250 8.92 21.06 0.47
C PRO A 250 8.96 21.66 -0.94
N ASP A 251 9.38 22.93 -1.05
CA ASP A 251 9.42 23.64 -2.34
C ASP A 251 10.57 23.20 -3.27
N THR A 252 11.39 22.24 -2.83
CA THR A 252 12.53 21.71 -3.60
C THR A 252 12.27 20.33 -4.19
N ILE A 253 11.11 19.72 -3.89
CA ILE A 253 10.78 18.37 -4.34
C ILE A 253 10.43 18.40 -5.83
N GLU A 254 11.20 17.67 -6.62
CA GLU A 254 10.92 17.38 -8.03
C GLU A 254 10.68 15.88 -8.19
N VAL A 255 9.56 15.51 -8.82
CA VAL A 255 9.19 14.11 -9.05
C VAL A 255 9.17 13.81 -10.54
N HIS A 256 9.88 12.77 -10.94
CA HIS A 256 9.94 12.27 -12.30
C HIS A 256 9.49 10.81 -12.35
N VAL A 257 8.77 10.44 -13.41
CA VAL A 257 8.41 9.07 -13.75
C VAL A 257 8.94 8.77 -15.15
N ASP A 258 9.83 7.78 -15.28
CA ASP A 258 10.57 7.50 -16.52
C ASP A 258 11.12 8.78 -17.18
N ASP A 259 11.83 9.58 -16.38
CA ASP A 259 12.39 10.90 -16.72
C ASP A 259 11.37 12.03 -17.01
N VAL A 260 10.06 11.75 -17.05
CA VAL A 260 9.02 12.75 -17.26
C VAL A 260 8.65 13.42 -15.94
N ALA A 261 8.83 14.74 -15.86
CA ALA A 261 8.44 15.52 -14.68
C ALA A 261 6.92 15.48 -14.47
N ILE A 262 6.49 15.06 -13.27
CA ILE A 262 5.09 15.01 -12.87
C ILE A 262 4.78 16.25 -12.02
N PRO A 263 3.70 16.99 -12.32
CA PRO A 263 3.37 18.19 -11.56
C PRO A 263 2.79 17.87 -10.18
N GLN A 264 3.15 18.67 -9.17
CA GLN A 264 2.55 18.63 -7.85
C GLN A 264 1.10 19.12 -7.90
N ARG A 265 0.13 18.23 -7.69
CA ARG A 265 -1.33 18.49 -7.73
C ARG A 265 -2.09 17.43 -6.95
N ASP A 266 -3.24 17.80 -6.41
CA ASP A 266 -4.16 16.88 -5.73
C ASP A 266 -4.92 15.94 -6.68
N GLU A 267 -4.92 16.25 -7.99
CA GLU A 267 -5.52 15.44 -9.04
C GLU A 267 -4.53 15.22 -10.18
N ASP A 268 -4.44 13.99 -10.68
CA ASP A 268 -3.53 13.60 -11.78
C ASP A 268 -2.09 14.16 -11.59
N GLY A 269 -1.55 14.03 -10.38
CA GLY A 269 -0.24 14.57 -10.00
C GLY A 269 0.34 13.85 -8.79
N TRP A 270 1.08 14.58 -7.96
CA TRP A 270 1.55 14.08 -6.67
C TRP A 270 1.41 15.12 -5.55
N THR A 271 1.37 14.65 -4.30
CA THR A 271 1.49 15.47 -3.09
C THR A 271 2.54 14.87 -2.14
N TRP A 272 3.07 15.68 -1.22
CA TRP A 272 3.94 15.20 -0.15
C TRP A 272 3.15 15.13 1.17
N SER A 273 3.14 13.97 1.82
CA SER A 273 2.61 13.77 3.16
C SER A 273 3.72 14.01 4.18
N ALA A 274 3.64 15.12 4.92
CA ALA A 274 4.62 15.44 5.96
C ALA A 274 4.58 14.44 7.14
N GLY A 275 3.41 13.86 7.44
CA GLY A 275 3.25 12.90 8.54
C GLY A 275 3.95 11.57 8.28
N ASP A 276 3.94 11.11 7.03
CA ASP A 276 4.52 9.84 6.61
C ASP A 276 5.90 10.01 5.96
N ASN A 277 6.29 11.25 5.70
CA ASN A 277 7.43 11.61 4.85
C ASN A 277 7.40 10.87 3.51
N ALA A 278 6.32 11.03 2.75
CA ALA A 278 6.06 10.25 1.54
C ALA A 278 5.59 11.09 0.37
N ILE A 279 5.94 10.68 -0.85
CA ILE A 279 5.28 11.15 -2.08
C ILE A 279 4.09 10.26 -2.35
N ARG A 280 2.92 10.87 -2.52
CA ARG A 280 1.69 10.19 -2.90
C ARG A 280 1.24 10.65 -4.28
N PHE A 281 1.09 9.73 -5.21
CA PHE A 281 0.56 9.97 -6.54
C PHE A 281 -0.97 9.92 -6.55
N HIS A 282 -1.58 10.68 -7.46
CA HIS A 282 -3.02 10.80 -7.60
C HIS A 282 -3.47 10.54 -9.03
N GLY A 283 -4.62 9.90 -9.17
CA GLY A 283 -5.29 9.69 -10.45
C GLY A 283 -4.40 9.00 -11.48
N ARG A 284 -4.36 9.54 -12.70
CA ARG A 284 -3.64 8.97 -13.84
C ARG A 284 -2.12 9.12 -13.75
N SER A 285 -1.63 9.84 -12.75
CA SER A 285 -0.19 10.02 -12.53
C SER A 285 0.43 8.96 -11.63
N ILE A 286 -0.36 8.03 -11.09
CA ILE A 286 0.18 6.85 -10.40
C ILE A 286 1.05 6.06 -11.41
N PRO A 287 2.37 5.89 -11.15
CA PRO A 287 3.30 5.27 -12.08
C PRO A 287 2.86 3.84 -12.38
N ARG A 288 2.89 3.39 -13.64
CA ARG A 288 2.51 2.01 -14.01
C ARG A 288 3.58 1.00 -13.56
N PRO A 289 3.25 -0.30 -13.43
CA PRO A 289 4.22 -1.32 -13.08
C PRO A 289 5.52 -1.22 -13.88
N GLY A 290 6.64 -1.16 -13.15
CA GLY A 290 7.99 -1.09 -13.71
C GLY A 290 8.52 0.25 -14.13
N MET A 291 7.69 1.30 -14.08
CA MET A 291 8.19 2.66 -14.24
C MET A 291 9.15 2.99 -13.10
N GLU A 292 10.23 3.69 -13.44
CA GLU A 292 11.16 4.25 -12.47
C GLU A 292 10.60 5.58 -11.96
N ILE A 293 10.67 5.77 -10.64
CA ILE A 293 10.28 7.00 -9.98
C ILE A 293 11.54 7.60 -9.38
N ARG A 294 11.87 8.82 -9.80
CA ARG A 294 12.98 9.59 -9.26
C ARG A 294 12.42 10.79 -8.52
N VAL A 295 12.83 10.95 -7.25
CA VAL A 295 12.48 12.10 -6.44
C VAL A 295 13.75 12.83 -6.02
N ASP A 296 13.93 14.03 -6.55
CA ASP A 296 15.06 14.91 -6.24
C ASP A 296 14.59 15.98 -5.23
N TYR A 297 15.37 16.24 -4.17
CA TYR A 297 15.03 17.27 -3.19
C TYR A 297 16.22 17.70 -2.35
N VAL A 298 16.14 18.90 -1.75
CA VAL A 298 17.09 19.33 -0.71
C VAL A 298 16.61 18.80 0.64
N PRO A 299 17.43 18.03 1.39
CA PRO A 299 17.03 17.53 2.69
C PRO A 299 17.03 18.66 3.73
N ASP A 300 15.98 18.70 4.55
CA ASP A 300 15.91 19.57 5.72
C ASP A 300 17.05 19.20 6.69
N GLN A 301 17.90 20.18 6.99
CA GLN A 301 19.06 20.01 7.88
C GLN A 301 18.67 20.14 9.37
N GLY A 302 17.40 20.46 9.66
CA GLY A 302 16.98 20.89 10.98
C GLY A 302 17.61 22.24 11.36
N GLU A 303 17.16 22.83 12.48
CA GLU A 303 17.89 23.94 13.08
C GLU A 303 19.27 23.43 13.53
N GLN A 304 20.30 23.82 12.79
CA GLN A 304 21.67 23.71 13.25
C GLN A 304 21.78 24.54 14.54
N LEU A 305 21.76 23.87 15.69
CA LEU A 305 22.03 24.52 16.98
C LEU A 305 23.38 25.22 16.85
N ASP A 306 23.35 26.54 16.74
CA ASP A 306 24.51 27.39 16.75
C ASP A 306 25.21 27.20 18.10
N THR A 307 26.15 26.26 18.19
CA THR A 307 27.09 26.18 19.30
C THR A 307 28.20 27.23 19.15
N GLY A 308 27.86 28.38 18.58
CA GLY A 308 28.64 29.60 18.56
C GLY A 308 29.03 29.95 19.97
N THR A 309 30.22 29.46 20.34
CA THR A 309 30.93 29.89 21.53
C THR A 309 31.33 31.34 21.28
N HIS A 310 30.39 32.26 21.52
CA HIS A 310 30.72 33.66 21.73
C HIS A 310 31.51 33.71 23.04
N ASP A 311 32.84 33.68 22.88
CA ASP A 311 33.80 34.21 23.85
C ASP A 311 33.45 35.68 24.09
N THR A 312 32.49 35.88 24.99
CA THR A 312 32.18 37.18 25.56
C THR A 312 33.25 37.43 26.60
N GLY A 313 34.34 38.06 26.17
CA GLY A 313 35.38 38.55 27.07
C GLY A 313 34.77 39.44 28.16
N ILE A 314 34.51 38.85 29.32
CA ILE A 314 34.06 39.58 30.50
C ILE A 314 35.30 40.30 31.06
N ARG A 315 35.30 41.62 30.86
CA ARG A 315 36.13 42.55 31.62
C ARG A 315 35.61 42.60 33.05
N ASP A 316 36.54 42.36 33.96
CA ASP A 316 36.48 42.62 35.39
C ASP A 316 35.79 43.95 35.72
N THR A 317 34.64 43.87 36.38
CA THR A 317 34.09 44.97 37.18
C THR A 317 33.63 44.40 38.52
N SER A 318 34.54 44.48 39.48
CA SER A 318 34.31 44.58 40.93
C SER A 318 32.87 44.92 41.33
N ILE A 319 32.20 43.99 42.01
CA ILE A 319 31.01 44.30 42.81
C ILE A 319 31.33 44.01 44.27
N HIS A 320 31.16 45.07 45.05
CA HIS A 320 31.28 45.13 46.50
C HIS A 320 30.27 44.19 47.17
N ASP A 321 30.80 43.37 48.08
CA ASP A 321 30.05 42.65 49.10
C ASP A 321 29.45 43.66 50.11
N THR A 322 28.13 43.73 50.13
CA THR A 322 27.36 44.23 51.26
C THR A 322 26.29 43.20 51.60
N GLY A 323 26.65 42.20 52.39
CA GLY A 323 25.68 41.37 53.07
C GLY A 323 24.69 42.19 53.90
N ILE A 324 23.49 41.66 54.12
CA ILE A 324 22.85 41.54 55.46
C ILE A 324 21.41 40.97 55.39
N HIS A 325 21.20 40.01 56.29
CA HIS A 325 20.02 39.55 57.05
C HIS A 325 18.78 38.90 56.41
N ASP A 326 18.75 37.58 56.61
CA ASP A 326 17.68 36.77 57.21
C ASP A 326 16.83 37.51 58.29
N THR A 327 15.52 37.50 58.12
CA THR A 327 14.54 37.13 59.17
C THR A 327 13.20 36.69 58.54
N GLY A 328 12.86 35.41 58.67
CA GLY A 328 11.71 35.00 59.48
C GLY A 328 10.31 34.78 58.86
N ALA A 329 9.82 33.54 59.07
CA ALA A 329 8.44 33.09 59.36
C ALA A 329 7.38 33.22 58.25
N GLY A 330 6.58 32.21 57.88
CA GLY A 330 6.16 30.98 58.56
C GLY A 330 4.65 31.03 58.82
N ALA A 331 3.88 30.08 58.28
CA ALA A 331 2.65 29.49 58.85
C ALA A 331 1.82 28.76 57.78
N GLY A 332 1.24 27.62 58.18
CA GLY A 332 -0.07 27.17 57.71
C GLY A 332 -0.05 25.96 56.80
#